data_AF-A0A7C6XI91-F1
#
_entry.id   AF-A0A7C6XI91-F1
#
_cell.length_a   1.000
_cell.length_b   1.000
_cell.length_c   1.000
_cell.angle_alpha   90.00
_cell.angle_beta   90.00
_cell.angle_gamma   90.00
#
_symmetry.space_group_name_H-M   'P 1'
#
loop_
_entity.id
_entity.type
_entity.pdbx_description
1 polymer ?
#
loop_
_entity_poly.entity_id
_entity_poly.type
_entity_poly.pdbx_seq_one_letter_code
_entity_poly.pdbx_strand_id
1 'polypeptide(L)'
;MAGSYVEAIGRAAEDAQSLVRYLDGLDERGPATPAAIGHAAGLADAVERTVYQAIQEAYPAWSAKAAADQALESIDAFRAAAQGNDVGLMRAAARAALDHLNRARELDEPAP
;
A
#
# COMPACT_ATOMS: atom_id res chain seq x y z
N MET A 1 -2.16 9.73 20.88
CA MET A 1 -0.71 9.94 20.66
C MET A 1 -0.50 9.62 19.20
N ALA A 2 -0.07 10.60 18.40
CA ALA A 2 0.34 10.31 17.03
C ALA A 2 1.54 9.36 17.11
N GLY A 3 1.43 8.19 16.48
CA GLY A 3 2.58 7.30 16.30
C GLY A 3 3.63 8.00 15.46
N SER A 4 4.89 7.60 15.60
CA SER A 4 5.95 8.10 14.71
C SER A 4 5.63 7.78 13.25
N TYR A 5 6.16 8.56 12.31
CA TYR A 5 6.03 8.31 10.87
C TYR A 5 6.34 6.84 10.52
N VAL A 6 7.45 6.32 11.06
CA VAL A 6 7.96 4.95 10.87
C VAL A 6 6.94 3.91 11.33
N GLU A 7 6.27 4.11 12.47
CA GLU A 7 5.22 3.20 12.95
C GLU A 7 4.00 3.21 12.04
N ALA A 8 3.55 4.39 11.60
CA ALA A 8 2.39 4.52 10.72
C ALA A 8 2.65 3.91 9.34
N ILE A 9 3.82 4.16 8.75
CA ILE A 9 4.24 3.55 7.48
C ILE A 9 4.47 2.05 7.64
N GLY A 10 5.03 1.61 8.77
CA GLY A 10 5.15 0.19 9.09
C GLY A 10 3.80 -0.50 9.10
N ARG A 11 2.78 0.13 9.71
CA ARG A 11 1.42 -0.39 9.69
C ARG A 11 0.82 -0.44 8.29
N ALA A 12 1.01 0.62 7.50
CA ALA A 12 0.57 0.64 6.11
C ALA A 12 1.24 -0.49 5.28
N ALA A 13 2.51 -0.80 5.53
CA ALA A 13 3.22 -1.90 4.89
C ALA A 13 2.65 -3.27 5.29
N GLU A 14 2.29 -3.49 6.55
CA GLU A 14 1.61 -4.73 6.99
C GLU A 14 0.25 -4.92 6.30
N ASP A 15 -0.51 -3.84 6.17
CA ASP A 15 -1.81 -3.85 5.51
C ASP A 15 -1.65 -4.10 3.99
N ALA A 16 -0.66 -3.46 3.35
CA ALA A 16 -0.31 -3.72 1.95
C ALA A 16 0.17 -5.16 1.71
N GLN A 17 0.95 -5.72 2.64
CA GLN A 17 1.35 -7.13 2.58
C GLN A 17 0.15 -8.07 2.69
N SER A 18 -0.81 -7.75 3.54
CA SER A 18 -2.06 -8.52 3.67
C SER A 18 -2.88 -8.48 2.39
N LEU A 19 -2.93 -7.31 1.72
CA LEU A 19 -3.54 -7.15 0.40
C LEU A 19 -2.83 -8.01 -0.66
N VAL A 20 -1.49 -8.00 -0.71
CA VAL A 20 -0.73 -8.86 -1.65
C VAL A 20 -1.07 -10.33 -1.44
N ARG A 21 -1.06 -10.82 -0.19
CA ARG A 21 -1.42 -12.22 0.12
C ARG A 21 -2.85 -12.57 -0.29
N TYR A 22 -3.78 -11.62 -0.09
CA TYR A 22 -5.16 -11.79 -0.51
C TYR A 22 -5.28 -11.97 -2.04
N LEU A 23 -4.59 -11.13 -2.81
CA LEU A 23 -4.58 -11.21 -4.28
C LEU A 23 -3.85 -12.45 -4.80
N ASP A 24 -2.78 -12.87 -4.13
CA ASP A 24 -2.10 -14.14 -4.41
C ASP A 24 -3.08 -15.31 -4.27
N GLY A 25 -3.85 -15.35 -3.18
CA GLY A 25 -4.87 -16.39 -2.97
C GLY A 25 -6.10 -16.32 -3.87
N LEU A 26 -6.41 -15.16 -4.47
CA LEU A 26 -7.53 -15.03 -5.41
C LEU A 26 -7.23 -15.67 -6.77
N ASP A 27 -6.06 -15.41 -7.31
CA ASP A 27 -5.62 -15.92 -8.62
C ASP A 27 -5.52 -17.45 -8.64
N GLU A 28 -5.11 -18.06 -7.53
CA GLU A 28 -5.07 -19.52 -7.37
C GLU A 28 -6.46 -20.18 -7.42
N ARG A 29 -7.54 -19.43 -7.18
CA ARG A 29 -8.92 -19.94 -7.03
C ARG A 29 -9.81 -19.71 -8.25
N GLY A 30 -9.27 -19.10 -9.31
CA GLY A 30 -10.01 -18.76 -10.53
C GLY A 30 -10.40 -17.29 -10.62
N PRO A 31 -11.31 -16.91 -11.53
CA PRO A 31 -11.62 -15.51 -11.81
C PRO A 31 -12.15 -14.79 -10.56
N ALA A 32 -11.59 -13.62 -10.25
CA ALA A 32 -12.01 -12.83 -9.09
C ALA A 32 -13.46 -12.36 -9.25
N THR A 33 -14.22 -12.46 -8.16
CA THR A 33 -15.59 -11.95 -8.13
C THR A 33 -15.58 -10.44 -7.89
N PRO A 34 -16.62 -9.70 -8.32
CA PRO A 34 -16.74 -8.27 -8.01
C PRO A 34 -16.67 -7.97 -6.51
N ALA A 35 -17.19 -8.85 -5.66
CA ALA A 35 -17.10 -8.72 -4.21
C ALA A 35 -15.66 -8.83 -3.69
N ALA A 36 -14.86 -9.73 -4.27
CA ALA A 36 -13.45 -9.90 -3.92
C ALA A 36 -12.62 -8.67 -4.34
N ILE A 37 -12.90 -8.11 -5.52
CA ILE A 37 -12.25 -6.89 -6.02
C ILE A 37 -12.61 -5.69 -5.15
N GLY A 38 -13.90 -5.55 -4.79
CA GLY A 38 -14.36 -4.51 -3.87
C GLY A 38 -13.70 -4.60 -2.49
N HIS A 39 -13.50 -5.82 -1.98
CA HIS A 39 -12.77 -6.02 -0.72
C HIS A 39 -11.30 -5.60 -0.85
N ALA A 40 -10.62 -6.00 -1.93
CA ALA A 40 -9.24 -5.61 -2.19
C ALA A 40 -9.08 -4.08 -2.32
N ALA A 41 -10.03 -3.41 -2.98
CA ALA A 41 -10.07 -1.96 -3.06
C ALA A 41 -10.23 -1.30 -1.68
N GLY A 42 -11.11 -1.83 -0.83
CA GLY A 42 -11.26 -1.32 0.54
C GLY A 42 -9.98 -1.46 1.40
N LEU A 43 -9.19 -2.52 1.19
CA LEU A 43 -7.89 -2.67 1.82
C LEU A 43 -6.87 -1.64 1.28
N ALA A 44 -6.87 -1.41 -0.04
CA ALA A 44 -6.01 -0.40 -0.66
C ALA A 44 -6.33 1.03 -0.16
N ASP A 45 -7.61 1.36 0.01
CA ASP A 45 -8.04 2.64 0.58
C ASP A 45 -7.59 2.80 2.05
N ALA A 46 -7.57 1.72 2.83
CA ALA A 46 -7.07 1.76 4.20
C ALA A 46 -5.55 2.03 4.27
N VAL A 47 -4.77 1.43 3.35
CA VAL A 47 -3.34 1.71 3.18
C VAL A 47 -3.14 3.18 2.83
N GLU A 48 -3.84 3.68 1.82
CA GLU A 48 -3.75 5.07 1.37
C GLU A 48 -4.03 6.07 2.51
N ARG A 49 -5.11 5.85 3.26
CA ARG A 49 -5.50 6.73 4.37
C ARG A 49 -4.41 6.80 5.43
N THR A 50 -3.81 5.66 5.77
CA THR A 50 -2.73 5.57 6.76
C THR A 50 -1.49 6.35 6.30
N VAL A 51 -1.13 6.20 5.02
CA VAL A 51 0.03 6.89 4.43
C VAL A 51 -0.17 8.41 4.38
N TYR A 52 -1.35 8.88 3.94
CA TYR A 52 -1.64 10.32 3.95
C TYR A 52 -1.59 10.91 5.36
N GLN A 53 -2.14 10.19 6.34
CA GLN A 53 -2.10 10.63 7.72
C GLN A 53 -0.66 10.71 8.24
N ALA A 54 0.17 9.69 7.97
CA ALA A 54 1.57 9.65 8.36
C ALA A 54 2.36 10.84 7.78
N ILE A 55 2.18 11.15 6.50
CA ILE A 55 2.88 12.26 5.83
C ILE A 55 2.47 13.61 6.43
N GLN A 56 1.18 13.80 6.76
CA GLN A 56 0.67 15.07 7.29
C GLN A 56 1.09 15.31 8.76
N GLU A 57 1.13 14.26 9.57
CA GLU A 57 1.35 14.41 11.02
C GLU A 57 2.82 14.47 11.42
N ALA A 58 3.72 13.81 10.66
CA ALA A 58 5.08 13.54 11.14
C ALA A 58 6.22 14.18 10.32
N TYR A 59 5.92 14.86 9.19
CA TYR A 59 6.90 15.59 8.37
C TYR A 59 8.23 14.83 8.13
N PRO A 60 8.19 13.68 7.43
CA PRO A 60 9.35 12.80 7.24
C PRO A 60 10.46 13.47 6.41
N ALA A 61 11.65 12.85 6.40
CA ALA A 61 12.70 13.24 5.47
C ALA A 61 12.19 13.23 4.02
N TRP A 62 12.72 14.13 3.18
CA TRP A 62 12.24 14.28 1.79
C TRP A 62 12.32 12.96 0.99
N SER A 63 13.37 12.17 1.20
CA SER A 63 13.53 10.85 0.58
C SER A 63 12.46 9.85 1.02
N ALA A 64 12.11 9.82 2.31
CA ALA A 64 11.06 8.96 2.84
C ALA A 64 9.68 9.39 2.33
N LYS A 65 9.42 10.71 2.32
CA LYS A 65 8.20 11.26 1.71
C LYS A 65 8.06 10.85 0.24
N ALA A 66 9.12 10.99 -0.56
CA ALA A 66 9.08 10.64 -1.97
C ALA A 66 8.76 9.15 -2.20
N ALA A 67 9.33 8.25 -1.38
CA ALA A 67 8.99 6.84 -1.43
C ALA A 67 7.53 6.58 -1.03
N ALA A 68 7.01 7.30 -0.03
CA ALA A 68 5.60 7.21 0.34
C ALA A 68 4.65 7.75 -0.76
N ASP A 69 5.04 8.81 -1.47
CA ASP A 69 4.29 9.32 -2.62
C ASP A 69 4.25 8.27 -3.75
N GLN A 70 5.35 7.56 -4.03
CA GLN A 70 5.37 6.45 -5.00
C GLN A 70 4.49 5.27 -4.58
N ALA A 71 4.37 5.01 -3.27
CA ALA A 71 3.42 4.02 -2.77
C ALA A 71 1.98 4.45 -3.08
N LEU A 72 1.64 5.73 -2.91
CA LEU A 72 0.31 6.27 -3.25
C LEU A 72 0.02 6.17 -4.75
N GLU A 73 0.99 6.49 -5.62
CA GLU A 73 0.87 6.30 -7.07
C GLU A 73 0.59 4.83 -7.43
N SER A 74 1.22 3.90 -6.72
CA SER A 74 0.97 2.46 -6.89
C SER A 74 -0.45 2.06 -6.45
N ILE A 75 -1.00 2.70 -5.41
CA ILE A 75 -2.40 2.49 -5.00
C ILE A 75 -3.38 3.06 -6.06
N ASP A 76 -3.07 4.17 -6.70
CA ASP A 76 -3.88 4.67 -7.80
C ASP A 76 -3.86 3.75 -9.02
N ALA A 77 -2.69 3.20 -9.36
CA ALA A 77 -2.56 2.17 -10.38
C ALA A 77 -3.36 0.90 -10.02
N PHE A 78 -3.37 0.52 -8.74
CA PHE A 78 -4.19 -0.58 -8.24
C PHE A 78 -5.68 -0.33 -8.49
N ARG A 79 -6.19 0.88 -8.19
CA ARG A 79 -7.60 1.22 -8.43
C ARG A 79 -7.96 1.19 -9.90
N ALA A 80 -7.08 1.69 -10.77
CA ALA A 80 -7.29 1.62 -12.21
C ALA A 80 -7.39 0.15 -12.69
N ALA A 81 -6.51 -0.72 -12.18
CA ALA A 81 -6.55 -2.15 -12.46
C ALA A 81 -7.83 -2.82 -11.94
N ALA A 82 -8.30 -2.44 -10.75
CA ALA A 82 -9.55 -2.93 -10.17
C ALA A 82 -10.77 -2.57 -11.02
N GLN A 83 -10.82 -1.34 -11.57
CA GLN A 83 -11.87 -0.92 -12.52
C GLN A 83 -11.84 -1.73 -13.82
N GLY A 84 -10.64 -2.12 -14.27
CA GLY A 84 -10.43 -3.00 -15.42
C GLY A 84 -10.63 -4.49 -15.14
N ASN A 85 -10.93 -4.88 -13.89
CA ASN A 85 -11.00 -6.27 -13.45
C ASN A 85 -9.71 -7.07 -13.74
N ASP A 86 -8.55 -6.40 -13.69
CA ASP A 86 -7.25 -7.01 -13.96
C ASP A 86 -6.52 -7.33 -12.65
N VAL A 87 -6.77 -8.54 -12.13
CA VAL A 87 -6.18 -9.03 -10.87
C VAL A 87 -4.65 -9.11 -10.96
N GLY A 88 -4.09 -9.37 -12.15
CA GLY A 88 -2.65 -9.42 -12.36
C GLY A 88 -2.01 -8.04 -12.17
N LEU A 89 -2.60 -7.01 -12.77
CA LEU A 89 -2.17 -5.62 -12.57
C LEU A 89 -2.43 -5.13 -11.15
N MET A 90 -3.56 -5.51 -10.54
CA MET A 90 -3.83 -5.22 -9.12
C MET A 90 -2.72 -5.79 -8.23
N ARG A 91 -2.30 -7.04 -8.44
CA ARG A 91 -1.21 -7.65 -7.67
C ARG A 91 0.11 -6.91 -7.88
N ALA A 92 0.47 -6.60 -9.13
CA ALA A 92 1.70 -5.90 -9.43
C ALA A 92 1.75 -4.53 -8.74
N ALA A 93 0.65 -3.79 -8.78
CA ALA A 93 0.50 -2.50 -8.13
C ALA A 93 0.56 -2.62 -6.58
N ALA A 94 -0.10 -3.62 -6.00
CA ALA A 94 -0.05 -3.86 -4.55
C ALA A 94 1.36 -4.23 -4.05
N ARG A 95 2.12 -5.00 -4.84
CA ARG A 95 3.53 -5.31 -4.54
C ARG A 95 4.42 -4.08 -4.64
N ALA A 96 4.26 -3.27 -5.69
CA ALA A 96 4.98 -2.00 -5.81
C ALA A 96 4.69 -1.07 -4.62
N ALA A 97 3.42 -0.94 -4.22
CA ALA A 97 3.05 -0.16 -3.05
C ALA A 97 3.75 -0.67 -1.77
N LEU A 98 3.75 -1.99 -1.54
CA LEU A 98 4.45 -2.59 -0.40
C LEU A 98 5.96 -2.29 -0.41
N ASP A 99 6.61 -2.43 -1.57
CA ASP A 99 8.04 -2.18 -1.71
C ASP A 99 8.39 -0.71 -1.42
N HIS A 100 7.58 0.22 -1.94
CA HIS A 100 7.73 1.64 -1.69
C HIS A 100 7.48 2.02 -0.22
N LEU A 101 6.53 1.37 0.47
CA LEU A 101 6.28 1.58 1.89
C LEU A 101 7.42 1.06 2.77
N ASN A 102 7.94 -0.14 2.47
CA ASN A 102 9.13 -0.65 3.15
C ASN A 102 10.31 0.29 2.96
N ARG A 103 10.49 0.81 1.74
CA ARG A 103 11.55 1.77 1.44
C ARG A 103 11.38 3.10 2.19
N ALA A 104 10.16 3.62 2.25
CA ALA A 104 9.84 4.84 2.99
C ALA A 104 10.16 4.68 4.48
N ARG A 105 9.84 3.52 5.06
CA ARG A 105 10.16 3.17 6.45
C ARG A 105 11.68 3.17 6.68
N GLU A 106 12.43 2.45 5.85
CA GLU A 106 13.90 2.35 5.97
C GLU A 106 14.61 3.71 5.84
N LEU A 107 14.07 4.62 5.03
CA LEU A 107 14.67 5.93 4.78
C LEU A 107 14.49 6.92 5.93
N ASP A 108 13.53 6.69 6.81
CA ASP A 108 13.24 7.53 7.98
C ASP A 108 13.58 6.82 9.31
N GLU A 109 13.97 5.55 9.26
CA GLU A 109 14.47 4.81 10.40
C GLU A 109 15.87 5.32 10.78
N PRO A 110 16.10 5.80 12.02
CA PRO A 110 17.39 6.30 12.42
C PRO A 110 18.43 5.17 12.36
N ALA A 111 19.58 5.43 11.73
CA ALA A 111 20.70 4.50 11.71
C ALA A 111 21.10 4.11 13.15
N PRO A 112 21.45 2.83 13.40
CA PRO A 112 21.81 2.34 14.73
C PRO A 112 23.07 3.01 15.32
#